data_AF-A0A963YGA8-F1
#
_entry.id   AF-A0A963YGA8-F1
#
_cell.length_a   1.000
_cell.length_b   1.000
_cell.length_c   1.000
_cell.angle_alpha   90.00
_cell.angle_beta   90.00
_cell.angle_gamma   90.00
#
_symmetry.space_group_name_H-M   'P 1'
#
loop_
_entity.id
_entity.type
_entity.pdbx_description
1 polymer ?
#
loop_
_entity_poly.entity_id
_entity_poly.type
_entity_poly.pdbx_seq_one_letter_code
_entity_poly.pdbx_strand_id
1 'polypeptide(L)' 'PFEGIPDELWKGQQCSNCHEWTATRICDQAKFYLGEQAERALDKPHPLGTEFKQHLRNWALGGCR' A
#
# COMPACT_ATOMS: atom_id res chain seq x y z
N PRO A 1 -5.10 8.20 10.13
CA PRO A 1 -4.81 7.91 11.55
C PRO A 1 -4.20 6.52 11.69
N PHE A 2 -2.96 6.45 12.16
CA PHE A 2 -2.33 5.19 12.54
C PHE A 2 -2.51 5.01 14.05
N GLU A 3 -3.44 4.13 14.44
CA GLU A 3 -3.78 3.90 15.85
C GLU A 3 -2.58 3.37 16.63
N GLY A 4 -2.35 3.91 17.83
CA GLY A 4 -1.22 3.54 18.68
C GLY A 4 0.13 4.15 18.28
N ILE A 5 0.20 5.00 17.24
CA ILE A 5 1.40 5.73 16.85
C ILE A 5 1.20 7.23 17.17
N PRO A 6 2.13 7.87 17.92
CA PRO A 6 2.06 9.30 18.21
C PRO A 6 1.84 10.16 16.95
N ASP A 7 0.91 11.10 17.03
CA ASP A 7 0.52 11.98 15.92
C ASP A 7 1.72 12.69 15.28
N GLU A 8 2.69 13.11 16.08
CA GLU A 8 3.92 13.78 15.66
C GLU A 8 4.73 13.00 14.61
N LEU A 9 4.62 11.67 14.61
CA LEU A 9 5.40 10.79 13.72
C LEU A 9 4.78 10.63 12.33
N TRP A 10 3.49 10.91 12.15
CA TRP A 10 2.80 10.66 10.88
C TRP A 10 1.95 11.83 10.39
N LYS A 11 1.44 12.66 11.29
CA LYS A 11 0.58 13.80 10.96
C LYS A 11 1.43 14.91 10.38
N GLY A 12 1.18 15.25 9.12
CA GLY A 12 1.98 16.23 8.37
C GLY A 12 3.20 15.64 7.66
N GLN A 13 3.48 14.34 7.81
CA GLN A 13 4.47 13.66 6.98
C GLN A 13 3.93 13.45 5.57
N GLN A 14 4.77 13.73 4.56
CA GLN A 14 4.47 13.35 3.18
C GLN A 14 4.75 11.86 3.02
N CYS A 15 3.87 11.12 2.33
CA CYS A 15 3.99 9.66 2.25
C CYS A 15 5.32 9.20 1.63
N SER A 16 5.98 10.05 0.84
CA SER A 16 7.35 9.86 0.30
C SER A 16 8.44 9.73 1.37
N ASN A 17 8.20 10.17 2.59
CA ASN A 17 9.15 10.05 3.69
C ASN A 17 9.15 8.64 4.30
N CYS A 18 8.06 7.89 4.12
CA CYS A 18 7.92 6.52 4.65
C CYS A 18 7.95 5.46 3.54
N HIS A 19 7.59 5.83 2.31
CA HIS A 19 7.53 4.91 1.17
C HIS A 19 8.47 5.36 0.06
N GLU A 20 9.26 4.41 -0.44
CA GLU A 20 9.96 4.55 -1.70
C GLU A 20 8.98 4.32 -2.86
N TRP A 21 8.62 5.39 -3.56
CA TRP A 21 7.69 5.36 -4.71
C TRP A 21 8.38 5.01 -6.03
N THR A 22 9.27 4.01 -6.02
CA THR A 22 9.86 3.50 -7.26
C THR A 22 8.99 2.38 -7.83
N ALA A 23 8.96 2.24 -9.15
CA ALA A 23 8.18 1.17 -9.80
C ALA A 23 8.53 -0.21 -9.21
N THR A 24 9.81 -0.48 -8.97
CA THR A 24 10.27 -1.73 -8.33
C THR A 24 9.70 -1.92 -6.92
N ARG A 25 9.77 -0.89 -6.06
CA ARG A 25 9.27 -0.99 -4.68
C ARG A 25 7.76 -1.09 -4.61
N ILE A 26 7.05 -0.37 -5.47
CA ILE A 26 5.59 -0.47 -5.55
C ILE A 26 5.20 -1.85 -6.09
N CYS A 27 5.94 -2.41 -7.05
CA CYS A 27 5.69 -3.75 -7.60
C CYS A 27 5.83 -4.83 -6.52
N ASP A 28 6.87 -4.75 -5.69
CA ASP A 28 7.06 -5.70 -4.58
C ASP A 28 5.93 -5.60 -3.55
N GLN A 29 5.51 -4.38 -3.20
CA GLN A 29 4.36 -4.16 -2.31
C GLN A 29 3.05 -4.67 -2.94
N ALA A 30 2.86 -4.45 -4.24
CA ALA A 30 1.67 -4.86 -4.96
C ALA A 30 1.51 -6.39 -5.03
N LYS A 31 2.62 -7.14 -5.12
CA LYS A 31 2.62 -8.61 -5.07
C LYS A 31 2.08 -9.17 -3.74
N PHE A 32 2.09 -8.39 -2.66
CA PHE A 32 1.45 -8.79 -1.40
C PHE A 32 -0.05 -9.08 -1.58
N TYR A 33 -0.72 -8.34 -2.48
CA TYR A 33 -2.13 -8.55 -2.82
C TYR A 33 -2.38 -9.72 -3.78
N LEU A 34 -1.34 -10.50 -4.12
CA LEU A 34 -1.45 -11.75 -4.88
C LEU A 34 -1.30 -13.00 -4.01
N GLY A 35 -0.82 -12.84 -2.77
CA GLY A 35 -0.61 -13.96 -1.85
C GLY A 35 -1.90 -14.48 -1.22
N GLU A 36 -1.79 -15.59 -0.47
CA GLU A 36 -2.92 -16.27 0.18
C GLU A 36 -3.74 -15.36 1.12
N GLN A 37 -3.15 -14.28 1.61
CA GLN A 37 -3.77 -13.33 2.55
C GLN A 37 -4.32 -12.08 1.85
N ALA A 38 -4.39 -12.08 0.52
CA ALA A 38 -4.78 -10.93 -0.29
C ALA A 38 -6.15 -10.35 0.13
N GLU A 39 -7.16 -11.19 0.31
CA GLU A 39 -8.51 -10.73 0.66
C GLU A 39 -8.52 -9.96 1.98
N ARG A 40 -7.88 -10.49 3.03
CA ARG A 40 -7.73 -9.79 4.31
C ARG A 40 -6.95 -8.48 4.16
N ALA A 41 -5.93 -8.45 3.30
CA ALA A 41 -5.14 -7.24 3.06
C ALA A 41 -5.94 -6.16 2.30
N LEU A 42 -6.81 -6.56 1.38
CA LEU A 42 -7.70 -5.68 0.64
C LEU A 42 -8.82 -5.10 1.51
N ASP A 43 -9.23 -5.78 2.57
CA ASP A 43 -10.23 -5.26 3.52
C ASP A 43 -9.69 -4.27 4.54
N LYS A 44 -8.38 -4.32 4.86
CA LYS A 44 -7.79 -3.40 5.86
C LYS A 44 -7.87 -1.94 5.42
N PRO A 45 -8.39 -1.01 6.24
CA PRO A 45 -8.39 0.41 5.90
C PRO A 45 -7.00 0.92 5.56
N HIS A 46 -6.89 1.67 4.45
CA HIS A 46 -5.64 2.29 4.02
C HIS A 46 -5.87 3.77 3.75
N PRO A 47 -4.96 4.68 4.12
CA PRO A 47 -5.12 6.12 3.90
C PRO A 47 -5.32 6.51 2.42
N LEU A 48 -4.72 5.74 1.49
CA LEU A 48 -4.90 5.94 0.04
C LEU A 48 -6.15 5.23 -0.54
N GLY A 49 -6.97 4.62 0.31
CA GLY A 49 -8.24 3.99 -0.09
C GLY A 49 -8.11 2.56 -0.63
N THR A 50 -9.27 1.95 -0.83
CA THR A 50 -9.39 0.57 -1.31
C THR A 50 -9.08 0.45 -2.81
N GLU A 51 -9.51 1.42 -3.62
CA GLU A 51 -9.24 1.45 -5.07
C GLU A 51 -7.75 1.41 -5.36
N PHE A 52 -6.93 2.18 -4.61
CA PHE A 52 -5.49 2.16 -4.76
C PHE A 52 -4.91 0.75 -4.62
N LYS A 53 -5.34 -0.02 -3.61
CA LYS A 53 -4.88 -1.40 -3.40
C LYS A 53 -5.32 -2.35 -4.52
N GLN A 54 -6.53 -2.17 -5.04
CA GLN A 54 -7.04 -2.95 -6.17
C GLN A 54 -6.25 -2.66 -7.45
N HIS A 55 -5.91 -1.39 -7.72
CA HIS A 55 -5.05 -1.03 -8.83
C HIS A 55 -3.65 -1.65 -8.71
N LEU A 56 -3.06 -1.63 -7.51
CA LEU A 56 -1.79 -2.32 -7.26
C LEU A 56 -1.89 -3.81 -7.55
N ARG A 57 -2.91 -4.50 -7.04
CA ARG A 57 -3.15 -5.91 -7.32
C ARG A 57 -3.21 -6.19 -8.83
N ASN A 58 -4.02 -5.42 -9.56
CA ASN A 58 -4.19 -5.60 -11.00
C ASN A 58 -2.90 -5.32 -11.78
N TRP A 59 -2.17 -4.29 -11.37
CA TRP A 59 -0.87 -3.96 -11.95
C TRP A 59 0.16 -5.07 -11.73
N ALA A 60 0.21 -5.66 -10.53
CA ALA A 60 1.07 -6.80 -10.23
C ALA A 60 0.68 -8.06 -11.03
N LEU A 61 -0.61 -8.34 -11.21
CA LEU A 61 -1.09 -9.41 -12.09
C LEU A 61 -0.61 -9.23 -13.54
N GLY A 62 -0.52 -7.98 -14.00
CA GLY A 62 0.00 -7.62 -15.32
C GLY A 62 1.53 -7.74 -15.47
N GLY A 63 2.25 -8.08 -14.40
CA GLY A 63 3.71 -8.10 -14.37
C GLY A 63 4.33 -6.75 -14.03
N CYS A 64 3.61 -5.89 -13.30
CA CYS A 64 4.03 -4.55 -12.89
C CYS A 64 4.31 -3.61 -14.08
N ARG A 65 3.37 -3.57 -15.02
CA ARG A 65 3.38 -2.72 -16.21
C ARG A 65 1.98 -2.27 -16.58
#